data_AF-A0A8H5BPV2-F1
#
_entry.id   AF-A0A8H5BPV2-F1
#
_cell.length_a   1.000
_cell.length_b   1.000
_cell.length_c   1.000
_cell.angle_alpha   90.00
_cell.angle_beta   90.00
_cell.angle_gamma   90.00
#
_symmetry.space_group_name_H-M   'P 1'
#
loop_
_entity.id
_entity.type
_entity.pdbx_description
1 polymer ?
#
loop_
_entity_poly.entity_id
_entity_poly.type
_entity_poly.pdbx_seq_one_letter_code
_entity_poly.pdbx_strand_id
1 'polypeptide(L)'
;MLQPLEPFIDEKEIIAILRLPVPSLPKVENLTPLLGKISAIYASSLFHLFSEEGQLILARRLASLLRPEKGSVIFGQHTGKKVKGHRAPFIGDLASVPPMFCHSPQSWSDLWVTQVFGGNDGRGNERIKVDVEFVEVDWADGKEVSQEVEPDDTSYMQWCITRL
;
A
#
# COMPACT_ATOMS: atom_id res chain seq x y z
N MET A 1 -6.10 -21.27 11.28
CA MET A 1 -5.96 -20.07 10.43
C MET A 1 -4.96 -20.44 9.34
N LEU A 2 -5.32 -20.34 8.05
CA LEU A 2 -4.33 -20.53 6.99
C LEU A 2 -3.31 -19.40 7.08
N GLN A 3 -2.02 -19.71 6.95
CA GLN A 3 -1.00 -18.68 6.93
C GLN A 3 -1.19 -17.80 5.68
N PRO A 4 -0.89 -16.49 5.78
CA PRO A 4 -0.88 -15.63 4.59
C PRO A 4 0.01 -16.27 3.53
N LEU A 5 -0.47 -16.26 2.30
CA LEU A 5 0.35 -16.63 1.16
C LEU A 5 1.51 -15.65 1.09
N GLU A 6 2.74 -16.16 1.05
CA GLU A 6 3.90 -15.29 0.88
C GLU A 6 3.75 -14.52 -0.45
N PRO A 7 4.08 -13.22 -0.50
CA PRO A 7 3.96 -12.44 -1.74
C PRO A 7 4.87 -12.97 -2.87
N PHE A 8 5.92 -13.69 -2.45
CA PHE A 8 6.79 -14.49 -3.27
C PHE A 8 6.23 -15.91 -3.38
N ILE A 9 5.95 -16.32 -4.62
CA ILE A 9 5.31 -17.59 -4.95
C ILE A 9 6.04 -18.12 -6.17
N ASP A 10 6.43 -19.39 -6.17
CA ASP A 10 7.07 -20.00 -7.33
C ASP A 10 6.07 -20.28 -8.47
N GLU A 11 6.58 -20.55 -9.68
CA GLU A 11 5.73 -20.77 -10.85
C GLU A 11 4.73 -21.93 -10.67
N LYS A 12 5.10 -22.99 -9.96
CA LYS A 12 4.22 -24.15 -9.72
C LYS A 12 3.08 -23.76 -8.79
N GLU A 13 3.37 -23.02 -7.74
CA GLU A 13 2.37 -22.51 -6.81
C GLU A 13 1.46 -21.48 -7.48
N ILE A 14 1.99 -20.60 -8.34
CA ILE A 14 1.18 -19.69 -9.16
C ILE A 14 0.18 -20.47 -10.00
N ILE A 15 0.64 -21.50 -10.73
CA ILE A 15 -0.22 -22.35 -11.55
C ILE A 15 -1.28 -23.05 -10.69
N ALA A 16 -0.91 -23.55 -9.51
CA ALA A 16 -1.83 -24.19 -8.58
C ALA A 16 -2.92 -23.22 -8.11
N ILE A 17 -2.54 -22.01 -7.68
CA ILE A 17 -3.46 -20.95 -7.25
C ILE A 17 -4.41 -20.60 -8.38
N LEU A 18 -3.91 -20.36 -9.59
CA LEU A 18 -4.73 -19.97 -10.74
C LEU A 18 -5.76 -21.03 -11.13
N ARG A 19 -5.51 -22.31 -10.81
CA ARG A 19 -6.44 -23.42 -11.07
C ARG A 19 -7.53 -23.59 -10.00
N LEU A 20 -7.34 -23.06 -8.79
CA LEU A 20 -8.34 -23.18 -7.74
C LEU A 20 -9.63 -22.41 -8.10
N PRO A 21 -10.83 -22.96 -7.80
CA PRO A 21 -12.08 -22.24 -8.04
C PRO A 21 -12.14 -20.96 -7.22
N VAL A 22 -12.77 -19.93 -7.77
CA VAL A 22 -13.06 -18.70 -7.03
C VAL A 22 -14.20 -18.99 -6.05
N PRO A 23 -14.07 -18.66 -4.76
CA PRO A 23 -15.14 -18.89 -3.80
C PRO A 23 -16.37 -18.02 -4.14
N SER A 24 -17.54 -18.53 -3.78
CA SER A 24 -18.79 -17.77 -3.88
C SER A 24 -18.78 -16.61 -2.87
N LEU A 25 -18.77 -15.36 -3.36
CA LEU A 25 -18.64 -14.16 -2.53
C LEU A 25 -19.64 -14.08 -1.35
N PRO A 26 -20.93 -14.44 -1.49
CA PRO A 26 -21.87 -14.41 -0.37
C PRO A 26 -21.53 -15.35 0.80
N LYS A 27 -20.62 -16.29 0.60
CA LYS A 27 -20.19 -17.27 1.62
C LYS A 27 -18.82 -16.96 2.23
N VAL A 28 -18.22 -15.83 1.85
CA VAL A 28 -16.91 -15.41 2.31
C VAL A 28 -17.06 -14.61 3.60
N GLU A 29 -16.69 -15.22 4.73
CA GLU A 29 -16.76 -14.58 6.07
C GLU A 29 -15.49 -13.79 6.44
N ASN A 30 -14.39 -14.02 5.73
CA ASN A 30 -13.12 -13.32 5.88
C ASN A 30 -12.35 -13.40 4.55
N LEU A 31 -11.28 -12.63 4.37
CA LEU A 31 -10.60 -12.54 3.06
C LEU A 31 -9.69 -13.74 2.73
N THR A 32 -9.48 -14.68 3.65
CA THR A 32 -8.57 -15.83 3.44
C THR A 32 -8.92 -16.68 2.21
N PRO A 33 -10.19 -16.98 1.89
CA PRO A 33 -10.54 -17.71 0.67
C PRO A 33 -10.21 -16.97 -0.63
N LEU A 34 -9.89 -15.67 -0.56
CA LEU A 34 -9.56 -14.81 -1.71
C LEU A 34 -8.05 -14.65 -1.92
N LEU A 35 -7.20 -15.37 -1.17
CA LEU A 35 -5.75 -15.36 -1.36
C LEU A 35 -5.38 -15.72 -2.82
N GLY A 36 -4.61 -14.83 -3.46
CA GLY A 36 -4.21 -14.95 -4.86
C GLY A 36 -5.35 -14.89 -5.89
N LYS A 37 -6.52 -14.34 -5.53
CA LYS A 37 -7.72 -14.31 -6.39
C LYS A 37 -8.14 -12.93 -6.87
N ILE A 38 -7.61 -11.86 -6.28
CA ILE A 38 -8.09 -10.50 -6.57
C ILE A 38 -7.19 -9.87 -7.65
N SER A 39 -7.77 -9.49 -8.79
CA SER A 39 -7.02 -8.83 -9.87
C SER A 39 -6.79 -7.34 -9.63
N ALA A 40 -7.66 -6.67 -8.88
CA ALA A 40 -7.57 -5.25 -8.60
C ALA A 40 -7.97 -4.96 -7.15
N ILE A 41 -7.08 -4.32 -6.40
CA ILE A 41 -7.31 -3.88 -5.02
C ILE A 41 -7.15 -2.36 -4.97
N TYR A 42 -8.25 -1.67 -4.68
CA TYR A 42 -8.21 -0.23 -4.44
C TYR A 42 -8.07 0.05 -2.94
N ALA A 43 -6.94 0.61 -2.55
CA ALA A 43 -6.63 1.01 -1.18
C ALA A 43 -6.38 2.52 -1.15
N SER A 44 -7.47 3.29 -0.98
CA SER A 44 -7.45 4.76 -0.93
C SER A 44 -6.71 5.29 0.32
N SER A 45 -7.29 6.27 1.02
CA SER A 45 -6.79 6.89 2.26
C SER A 45 -6.73 5.90 3.44
N LEU A 46 -5.85 4.89 3.34
CA LEU A 46 -5.77 3.74 4.23
C LEU A 46 -4.42 3.61 4.93
N PHE A 47 -3.30 3.65 4.18
CA PHE A 47 -1.99 3.32 4.73
C PHE A 47 -1.53 4.26 5.85
N HIS A 48 -1.77 5.57 5.71
CA HIS A 48 -1.36 6.57 6.70
C HIS A 48 -2.06 6.44 8.06
N LEU A 49 -3.07 5.58 8.18
CA LEU A 49 -3.75 5.27 9.44
C LEU A 49 -2.94 4.30 10.32
N PHE A 50 -1.84 3.75 9.81
CA PHE A 50 -1.00 2.75 10.49
C PHE A 50 0.43 3.28 10.72
N SER A 51 1.12 2.71 11.71
CA SER A 51 2.56 2.90 11.91
C SER A 51 3.38 2.35 10.73
N GLU A 52 4.67 2.70 10.62
CA GLU A 52 5.56 2.16 9.57
C GLU A 52 5.51 0.61 9.50
N GLU A 53 5.60 -0.07 10.64
CA GLU A 53 5.50 -1.54 10.70
C GLU A 53 4.09 -2.03 10.31
N GLY A 54 3.04 -1.34 10.76
CA GLY A 54 1.66 -1.65 10.40
C GLY A 54 1.40 -1.52 8.90
N GLN A 55 2.00 -0.53 8.25
CA GLN A 55 1.94 -0.32 6.80
C GLN A 55 2.60 -1.47 6.05
N LEU A 56 3.76 -1.97 6.51
CA LEU A 56 4.39 -3.16 5.94
C LEU A 56 3.53 -4.42 6.09
N ILE A 57 2.96 -4.65 7.28
CA ILE A 57 2.06 -5.79 7.52
C ILE A 57 0.83 -5.70 6.60
N LEU A 58 0.24 -4.52 6.47
CA LEU A 58 -0.89 -4.29 5.58
C LEU A 58 -0.51 -4.57 4.13
N ALA A 59 0.62 -4.05 3.65
CA ALA A 59 1.09 -4.27 2.29
C ALA A 59 1.27 -5.75 1.97
N ARG A 60 1.87 -6.53 2.89
CA ARG A 60 2.01 -8.00 2.74
C ARG A 60 0.66 -8.70 2.67
N ARG A 61 -0.31 -8.29 3.49
CA ARG A 61 -1.68 -8.84 3.47
C ARG A 61 -2.43 -8.51 2.18
N LEU A 62 -2.27 -7.31 1.64
CA LEU A 62 -2.86 -6.97 0.34
C LEU A 62 -2.18 -7.73 -0.80
N ALA A 63 -0.86 -7.86 -0.76
CA ALA A 63 -0.10 -8.61 -1.75
C ALA A 63 -0.47 -10.10 -1.79
N SER A 64 -0.81 -10.71 -0.65
CA SER A 64 -1.23 -12.12 -0.59
C SER A 64 -2.61 -12.37 -1.18
N LEU A 65 -3.47 -11.34 -1.23
CA LEU A 65 -4.77 -11.38 -1.92
C LEU A 65 -4.63 -11.17 -3.44
N LEU A 66 -3.60 -10.44 -3.85
CA LEU A 66 -3.36 -10.09 -5.24
C LEU A 66 -3.07 -11.33 -6.09
N ARG A 67 -3.82 -11.46 -7.18
CA ARG A 67 -3.60 -12.52 -8.16
C ARG A 67 -2.19 -12.41 -8.74
N PRO A 68 -1.45 -13.53 -8.91
CA PRO A 68 -0.09 -13.52 -9.47
C PRO A 68 -0.06 -13.25 -10.98
N GLU A 69 -1.20 -13.02 -11.62
CA GLU A 69 -1.31 -12.77 -13.05
C GLU A 69 -0.79 -11.38 -13.40
N LYS A 70 0.00 -11.29 -14.47
CA LYS A 70 0.48 -10.03 -15.06
C LYS A 70 -0.68 -9.04 -15.26
N GLY A 71 -0.45 -7.79 -14.86
CA GLY A 71 -1.45 -6.73 -14.94
C GLY A 71 -2.42 -6.68 -13.76
N SER A 72 -2.33 -7.60 -12.79
CA SER A 72 -3.03 -7.44 -11.51
C SER A 72 -2.44 -6.26 -10.73
N VAL A 73 -3.29 -5.46 -10.10
CA VAL A 73 -2.91 -4.17 -9.50
C VAL A 73 -3.36 -3.99 -8.05
N ILE A 74 -2.54 -3.30 -7.27
CA ILE A 74 -2.92 -2.64 -6.01
C ILE A 74 -2.67 -1.15 -6.22
N PHE A 75 -3.68 -0.31 -6.03
CA PHE A 75 -3.54 1.12 -6.31
C PHE A 75 -4.32 1.96 -5.31
N GLY A 76 -3.93 3.22 -5.19
CA GLY A 76 -4.41 4.05 -4.10
C GLY A 76 -3.81 5.43 -4.04
N GLN A 77 -4.20 6.15 -2.99
CA GLN A 77 -3.64 7.44 -2.65
C GLN A 77 -3.63 7.64 -1.14
N HIS A 78 -2.57 8.23 -0.60
CA HIS A 78 -2.51 8.60 0.82
C HIS A 78 -1.51 9.73 1.06
N THR A 79 -1.54 10.33 2.24
CA THR A 79 -0.59 11.36 2.67
C THR A 79 0.83 10.82 2.70
N GLY A 80 1.69 11.37 1.84
CA GLY A 80 3.13 11.15 1.83
C GLY A 80 3.90 12.39 2.28
N LYS A 81 5.22 12.28 2.36
CA LYS A 81 6.17 13.38 2.64
C LYS A 81 7.35 13.29 1.69
N LYS A 82 8.00 14.41 1.32
CA LYS A 82 9.18 14.31 0.42
C LYS A 82 10.29 13.45 1.02
N VAL A 83 10.45 13.50 2.34
CA VAL A 83 11.33 12.61 3.11
C VAL A 83 10.49 11.75 4.06
N LYS A 84 10.76 10.43 4.10
CA LYS A 84 10.04 9.51 4.97
C LYS A 84 10.13 9.93 6.44
N GLY A 85 9.04 9.78 7.18
CA GLY A 85 9.04 10.05 8.62
C GLY A 85 7.67 10.47 9.12
N HIS A 86 7.64 10.92 10.38
CA HIS A 86 6.40 11.36 11.01
C HIS A 86 6.01 12.76 10.52
N ARG A 87 4.72 12.96 10.29
CA ARG A 87 4.12 14.29 10.13
C ARG A 87 4.25 15.07 11.44
N ALA A 88 4.53 16.37 11.36
CA ALA A 88 4.48 17.22 12.53
C ALA A 88 3.03 17.36 13.01
N PRO A 89 2.77 17.38 14.33
CA PRO A 89 1.42 17.62 14.83
C PRO A 89 0.92 18.99 14.34
N PHE A 90 -0.32 19.04 13.85
CA PHE A 90 -0.96 20.32 13.55
C PHE A 90 -1.27 21.07 14.85
N ILE A 91 -1.21 22.40 14.83
CA ILE A 91 -1.76 23.21 15.93
C ILE A 91 -3.27 22.96 15.96
N GLY A 92 -3.75 22.25 17.00
CA GLY A 92 -5.13 21.82 17.11
C GLY A 92 -5.33 20.31 16.99
N ASP A 93 -4.30 19.54 16.64
CA ASP A 93 -4.32 18.10 16.89
C ASP A 93 -4.47 17.92 18.40
N LEU A 94 -5.56 17.25 18.81
CA LEU A 94 -5.71 16.77 20.17
C LEU A 94 -4.42 16.01 20.50
N ALA A 95 -3.76 16.35 21.62
CA ALA A 95 -2.50 15.75 22.05
C ALA A 95 -2.50 14.20 22.18
N SER A 96 -3.64 13.56 21.86
CA SER A 96 -3.91 12.14 21.81
C SER A 96 -3.84 11.50 20.42
N VAL A 97 -3.70 12.26 19.31
CA VAL A 97 -3.57 11.67 17.96
C VAL A 97 -2.13 11.16 17.78
N PRO A 98 -1.92 9.84 17.55
CA PRO A 98 -0.59 9.33 17.28
C PRO A 98 0.03 9.99 16.05
N PRO A 99 1.34 10.25 16.04
CA PRO A 99 2.00 10.86 14.88
C PRO A 99 1.82 9.99 13.65
N MET A 100 1.36 10.59 12.56
CA MET A 100 1.15 9.92 11.27
C MET A 100 2.49 9.61 10.62
N PHE A 101 2.78 8.34 10.32
CA PHE A 101 3.95 7.96 9.54
C PHE A 101 3.67 8.09 8.04
N CYS A 102 4.51 8.85 7.35
CA CYS A 102 4.38 9.11 5.92
C CYS A 102 5.60 8.60 5.16
N HIS A 103 5.35 7.83 4.09
CA HIS A 103 6.38 7.47 3.13
C HIS A 103 6.67 8.63 2.16
N SER A 104 7.92 8.71 1.70
CA SER A 104 8.25 9.34 0.41
C SER A 104 8.04 8.38 -0.75
N PRO A 105 7.90 8.87 -2.01
CA PRO A 105 7.80 8.02 -3.19
C PRO A 105 8.91 6.97 -3.26
N GLN A 106 10.15 7.34 -2.92
CA GLN A 106 11.27 6.41 -2.87
C GLN A 106 11.06 5.32 -1.80
N SER A 107 10.75 5.72 -0.56
CA SER A 107 10.55 4.74 0.51
C SER A 107 9.32 3.85 0.31
N TRP A 108 8.32 4.35 -0.42
CA TRP A 108 7.13 3.60 -0.81
C TRP A 108 7.49 2.53 -1.83
N SER A 109 8.22 2.89 -2.88
CA SER A 109 8.76 1.94 -3.85
C SER A 109 9.64 0.88 -3.19
N ASP A 110 10.53 1.29 -2.29
CA ASP A 110 11.41 0.37 -1.57
C ASP A 110 10.62 -0.64 -0.72
N LEU A 111 9.55 -0.22 -0.03
CA LEU A 111 8.69 -1.11 0.75
C LEU A 111 8.15 -2.24 -0.13
N TRP A 112 7.57 -1.91 -1.30
CA TRP A 112 6.97 -2.91 -2.17
C TRP A 112 8.01 -3.79 -2.88
N VAL A 113 9.05 -3.18 -3.44
CA VAL A 113 10.09 -3.88 -4.21
C VAL A 113 10.95 -4.77 -3.32
N THR A 114 11.39 -4.27 -2.16
CA THR A 114 12.38 -4.98 -1.35
C THR A 114 11.74 -5.82 -0.25
N GLN A 115 10.74 -5.29 0.46
CA GLN A 115 10.22 -5.92 1.67
C GLN A 115 8.97 -6.78 1.45
N VAL A 116 8.22 -6.50 0.38
CA VAL A 116 7.02 -7.26 0.01
C VAL A 116 7.36 -8.27 -1.10
N PHE A 117 7.84 -7.80 -2.26
CA PHE A 117 8.12 -8.66 -3.42
C PHE A 117 9.59 -9.04 -3.61
N GLY A 118 10.49 -8.56 -2.74
CA GLY A 118 11.92 -8.85 -2.85
C GLY A 118 12.24 -10.32 -2.60
N GLY A 119 11.51 -10.98 -1.70
CA GLY A 119 11.80 -12.37 -1.31
C GLY A 119 13.25 -12.53 -0.83
N ASN A 120 13.75 -13.76 -0.84
CA ASN A 120 15.15 -14.05 -0.46
C ASN A 120 16.16 -13.70 -1.55
N ASP A 121 15.72 -13.50 -2.79
CA ASP A 121 16.59 -13.24 -3.94
C ASP A 121 16.69 -11.75 -4.33
N GLY A 122 15.91 -10.88 -3.68
CA GLY A 122 15.91 -9.44 -3.92
C GLY A 122 15.33 -9.01 -5.27
N ARG A 123 14.66 -9.91 -6.02
CA ARG A 123 14.24 -9.67 -7.42
C ARG A 123 12.87 -9.02 -7.56
N GLY A 124 12.44 -8.20 -6.61
CA GLY A 124 11.11 -7.57 -6.63
C GLY A 124 10.84 -6.71 -7.87
N ASN A 125 11.86 -6.02 -8.39
CA ASN A 125 11.76 -5.20 -9.61
C ASN A 125 11.43 -6.00 -10.87
N GLU A 126 11.63 -7.31 -10.87
CA GLU A 126 11.24 -8.18 -11.99
C GLU A 126 9.82 -8.72 -11.85
N ARG A 127 9.24 -8.62 -10.65
CA ARG A 127 7.92 -9.17 -10.31
C ARG A 127 6.83 -8.12 -10.35
N ILE A 128 7.20 -6.87 -10.03
CA ILE A 128 6.28 -5.75 -9.96
C ILE A 128 6.90 -4.48 -10.53
N LYS A 129 6.02 -3.60 -11.00
CA LYS A 129 6.30 -2.19 -11.26
C LYS A 129 5.59 -1.35 -10.19
N VAL A 130 6.27 -0.34 -9.66
CA VAL A 130 5.68 0.66 -8.77
C VAL A 130 5.65 2.00 -9.49
N ASP A 131 4.46 2.50 -9.78
CA ASP A 131 4.22 3.88 -10.20
C ASP A 131 3.80 4.68 -8.97
N VAL A 132 4.47 5.80 -8.70
CA VAL A 132 4.18 6.63 -7.52
C VAL A 132 4.57 8.08 -7.78
N GLU A 133 3.65 8.99 -7.48
CA GLU A 133 3.84 10.43 -7.67
C GLU A 133 3.06 11.25 -6.64
N PHE A 134 3.52 12.48 -6.39
CA PHE A 134 2.71 13.44 -5.65
C PHE A 134 1.69 14.07 -6.59
N VAL A 135 0.47 14.23 -6.10
CA VAL A 135 -0.61 14.92 -6.79
C VAL A 135 -0.94 16.19 -6.03
N GLU A 136 -1.05 17.29 -6.77
CA GLU A 136 -1.60 18.53 -6.25
C GLU A 136 -3.09 18.33 -6.01
N VAL A 137 -3.55 18.62 -4.80
CA VAL A 137 -4.96 18.56 -4.44
C VAL A 137 -5.44 19.99 -4.25
N ASP A 138 -6.28 20.44 -5.18
CA ASP A 138 -6.88 21.77 -5.11
C ASP A 138 -8.03 21.72 -4.09
N TRP A 139 -7.69 21.95 -2.82
CA TRP A 139 -8.68 22.04 -1.75
C TRP A 139 -9.43 23.37 -1.91
N ALA A 140 -10.54 23.35 -2.62
CA ALA A 140 -11.39 24.51 -2.86
C ALA A 140 -11.85 25.23 -1.56
N ASP A 141 -11.74 24.57 -0.40
CA ASP A 141 -12.19 25.08 0.90
C ASP A 141 -11.04 25.51 1.85
N GLY A 142 -9.79 25.53 1.39
CA GLY A 142 -8.60 25.73 2.23
C GLY A 142 -8.10 27.17 2.43
N LYS A 143 -8.91 28.20 2.15
CA LYS A 143 -8.51 29.59 2.46
C LYS A 143 -8.76 29.92 3.92
N GLU A 144 -7.77 29.58 4.75
CA GLU A 144 -7.24 30.34 5.89
C GLU A 144 -6.53 29.38 6.86
N VAL A 145 -5.25 29.10 6.59
CA VAL A 145 -4.34 28.70 7.67
C VAL A 145 -3.27 29.79 7.76
N SER A 146 -3.25 30.46 8.91
CA SER A 146 -2.35 31.55 9.26
C SER A 146 -0.88 31.23 8.95
N GLN A 147 -0.18 32.22 8.41
CA GLN A 147 1.18 32.18 7.84
C GLN A 147 2.34 31.96 8.85
N GLU A 148 2.15 31.22 9.94
CA GLU A 148 3.18 31.07 10.99
C GLU A 148 3.69 29.63 11.22
N VAL A 149 3.34 28.69 10.34
CA VAL A 149 3.88 27.33 10.38
C VAL A 149 4.65 27.09 9.08
N GLU A 150 5.93 26.68 9.19
CA GLU A 150 6.69 26.16 8.05
C GLU A 150 5.79 25.17 7.30
N PRO A 151 5.58 25.34 5.98
CA PRO A 151 4.60 24.55 5.24
C PRO A 151 4.91 23.06 5.44
N ASP A 152 3.94 22.34 5.99
CA ASP A 152 4.06 20.91 6.23
C ASP A 152 4.41 20.25 4.90
N ASP A 153 5.55 19.55 4.87
CA ASP A 153 6.09 18.91 3.66
C ASP A 153 5.30 17.65 3.27
N THR A 154 4.02 17.60 3.65
CA THR A 154 3.09 16.54 3.29
C THR A 154 2.35 16.90 2.01
N SER A 155 2.05 15.88 1.23
CA SER A 155 1.21 15.99 0.03
C SER A 155 0.52 14.66 -0.21
N TYR A 156 -0.55 14.64 -0.99
CA TYR A 156 -1.14 13.39 -1.40
C TYR A 156 -0.23 12.71 -2.42
N MET A 157 0.03 11.44 -2.19
CA MET A 157 0.79 10.59 -3.09
C MET A 157 -0.16 9.56 -3.69
N GLN A 158 -0.25 9.52 -5.01
CA GLN A 158 -0.96 8.50 -5.77
C GLN A 158 0.02 7.42 -6.22
N TRP A 159 -0.41 6.17 -6.22
CA TRP A 159 0.46 5.05 -6.55
C TRP A 159 -0.30 3.84 -7.11
N CYS A 160 0.44 3.00 -7.83
CA CYS A 160 -0.02 1.73 -8.39
C CYS A 160 1.13 0.70 -8.38
N ILE A 161 0.87 -0.48 -7.84
CA ILE A 161 1.76 -1.65 -7.84
C ILE A 161 1.17 -2.63 -8.84
N THR A 162 1.90 -2.93 -9.91
CA THR A 162 1.43 -3.77 -11.02
C THR A 162 2.28 -5.03 -11.13
N ARG A 163 1.66 -6.22 -11.17
CA ARG A 163 2.35 -7.48 -11.50
C ARG A 163 2.89 -7.46 -12.93
N LEU A 164 4.15 -7.86 -13.11
CA LEU A 164 4.85 -7.90 -14.41
C LEU A 164 4.69 -9.21 -15.18
#